data_AF-A0A931WX85-F1
#
_entry.id   AF-A0A931WX85-F1
#
_cell.length_a   1.000
_cell.length_b   1.000
_cell.length_c   1.000
_cell.angle_alpha   90.00
_cell.angle_beta   90.00
_cell.angle_gamma   90.00
#
_symmetry.space_group_name_H-M   'P 1'
#
loop_
_entity.id
_entity.type
_entity.pdbx_description
1 polymer ?
#
loop_
_entity_poly.entity_id
_entity_poly.type
_entity_poly.pdbx_seq_one_letter_code
_entity_poly.pdbx_strand_id
1 'polypeptide(L)' 'MNPVKPLYTCSGCHWSGDEARFVTKILSIMYRPRHENIQAFKQIKCPKCQSLVTIIFETLSGTTVK' A
#
# COMPACT_ATOMS: atom_id res chain seq x y z
N MET A 1 23.39 -11.19 6.03
CA MET A 1 22.67 -9.90 6.21
C MET A 1 21.18 -10.19 6.13
N ASN A 2 20.43 -10.00 7.22
CA ASN A 2 18.97 -10.17 7.18
C ASN A 2 18.36 -9.07 6.30
N PRO A 3 17.43 -9.37 5.37
CA PRO A 3 16.77 -8.34 4.57
C PRO A 3 15.99 -7.42 5.52
N VAL A 4 16.33 -6.13 5.52
CA VAL A 4 15.60 -5.10 6.28
C VAL A 4 14.20 -5.04 5.70
N LYS A 5 13.21 -5.60 6.42
CA LYS A 5 11.80 -5.50 6.02
C LYS A 5 11.40 -4.02 6.00
N PRO A 6 10.65 -3.56 4.98
CA PRO A 6 10.21 -2.17 4.93
C PRO A 6 9.35 -1.83 6.15
N LEU A 7 9.65 -0.68 6.76
CA LEU A 7 8.83 -0.10 7.82
C LEU A 7 7.74 0.77 7.18
N TYR A 8 6.51 0.56 7.59
CA TYR A 8 5.36 1.36 7.16
C TYR A 8 5.03 2.39 8.22
N THR A 9 4.91 3.65 7.81
CA THR A 9 4.53 4.75 8.69
C THR A 9 3.06 5.08 8.49
N CYS A 10 2.32 5.11 9.61
CA CYS A 10 0.93 5.53 9.60
C CYS A 10 0.82 7.05 9.48
N SER A 11 0.14 7.54 8.44
CA SER A 11 -0.09 8.98 8.24
C SER A 11 -0.99 9.62 9.31
N GLY A 12 -1.77 8.83 10.06
CA GLY A 12 -2.69 9.34 11.08
C GLY A 12 -2.05 9.57 12.45
N CYS A 13 -1.11 8.72 12.87
CA CYS A 13 -0.49 8.80 14.21
C CYS A 13 1.04 8.73 14.19
N HIS A 14 1.67 8.75 13.02
CA HIS A 14 3.12 8.64 12.80
C HIS A 14 3.78 7.39 13.37
N TRP A 15 3.01 6.40 13.82
CA TRP A 15 3.55 5.12 14.26
C TRP A 15 4.14 4.36 13.07
N SER A 16 5.36 3.83 13.25
CA SER A 16 6.05 3.01 12.25
C SER A 16 6.23 1.57 12.72
N GLY A 17 6.03 0.62 11.82
CA GLY A 17 6.23 -0.80 12.10
C GLY A 17 6.28 -1.65 10.84
N ASP A 18 6.72 -2.90 10.98
CA ASP A 18 6.74 -3.86 9.88
C ASP A 18 5.33 -4.41 9.56
N GLU A 19 5.14 -4.93 8.34
CA GLU A 19 3.82 -5.40 7.87
C GLU A 19 3.15 -6.41 8.81
N ALA A 20 3.94 -7.25 9.49
CA ALA A 20 3.40 -8.31 10.35
C ALA A 20 2.66 -7.77 11.58
N ARG A 21 2.90 -6.50 11.94
CA ARG A 21 2.21 -5.83 13.06
C ARG A 21 0.84 -5.25 12.66
N PHE A 22 0.47 -5.32 11.39
CA PHE A 22 -0.83 -4.84 10.90
C PHE A 22 -1.81 -6.00 10.74
N VAL A 23 -3.01 -5.84 11.31
CA VAL A 23 -3.99 -6.91 11.51
C VAL A 23 -4.78 -7.23 10.23
N THR A 24 -4.87 -6.29 9.30
CA THR A 24 -5.71 -6.40 8.10
C THR A 24 -4.86 -6.19 6.85
N LYS A 25 -4.99 -7.10 5.87
CA LYS A 25 -4.34 -6.98 4.55
C LYS A 25 -5.43 -7.08 3.49
N ILE A 26 -5.90 -5.93 3.00
CA ILE A 26 -6.80 -5.88 1.85
C ILE A 26 -5.92 -5.71 0.62
N LEU A 27 -5.96 -6.67 -0.30
CA LEU A 27 -5.35 -6.53 -1.63
C LEU A 27 -6.43 -6.03 -2.58
N SER A 28 -6.13 -4.98 -3.34
CA SER A 28 -7.08 -4.39 -4.28
C SER A 28 -6.40 -3.96 -5.56
N ILE A 29 -7.13 -4.12 -6.66
CA ILE A 29 -6.77 -3.62 -7.98
C ILE A 29 -7.82 -2.57 -8.34
N MET A 30 -7.37 -1.34 -8.61
CA MET A 30 -8.23 -0.24 -9.00
C MET A 30 -7.84 0.22 -10.40
N TYR A 31 -8.78 0.13 -11.32
CA TYR A 31 -8.69 0.83 -12.58
C TYR A 31 -9.04 2.32 -12.35
N ARG A 32 -8.18 3.23 -12.80
CA ARG A 32 -8.41 4.68 -12.73
C ARG A 32 -8.63 5.20 -14.15
N PRO A 33 -9.90 5.35 -14.61
CA PRO A 33 -10.21 5.71 -15.98
C PRO A 33 -9.59 7.03 -16.42
N ARG A 34 -9.60 8.04 -15.53
CA ARG A 34 -9.02 9.37 -15.80
C ARG A 34 -7.51 9.37 -16.05
N HIS A 35 -6.81 8.37 -15.52
CA HIS A 35 -5.35 8.26 -15.62
C HIS A 35 -4.94 7.13 -16.57
N GLU A 36 -5.91 6.48 -17.22
CA GLU A 36 -5.72 5.31 -18.09
C GLU A 36 -4.73 4.29 -17.51
N ASN A 37 -4.83 4.04 -16.19
CA ASN A 37 -3.92 3.15 -15.51
C ASN A 37 -4.62 2.24 -14.50
N ILE A 38 -3.97 1.11 -14.23
CA ILE A 38 -4.38 0.15 -13.22
C ILE A 38 -3.41 0.26 -12.05
N GLN A 39 -3.94 0.38 -10.84
CA GLN A 39 -3.13 0.36 -9.63
C GLN A 39 -3.42 -0.88 -8.80
N ALA A 40 -2.37 -1.61 -8.46
CA ALA A 40 -2.44 -2.62 -7.41
C ALA A 40 -1.96 -1.99 -6.10
N PHE A 41 -2.76 -2.10 -5.04
CA PHE A 41 -2.41 -1.61 -3.71
C PHE A 41 -2.85 -2.56 -2.60
N LYS A 42 -2.20 -2.43 -1.45
CA LYS A 42 -2.60 -3.06 -0.19
C LYS A 42 -3.03 -2.00 0.78
N GLN A 43 -4.13 -2.23 1.48
CA GLN A 43 -4.49 -1.43 2.64
C GLN A 43 -4.20 -2.22 3.91
N ILE A 44 -3.48 -1.59 4.83
CA ILE A 44 -3.17 -2.13 6.15
C ILE A 44 -3.75 -1.24 7.24
N LYS A 45 -4.30 -1.85 8.29
CA LYS A 45 -4.93 -1.11 9.39
C LYS A 45 -3.94 -0.87 10.53
N CYS A 46 -3.69 0.40 10.84
CA CYS A 46 -2.75 0.77 11.91
C CYS A 46 -3.24 0.25 13.27
N PRO A 47 -2.40 -0.44 14.05
CA PRO A 47 -2.81 -0.96 15.36
C PRO A 47 -3.04 0.13 16.40
N LYS A 48 -2.44 1.32 16.24
CA LYS A 48 -2.51 2.44 17.21
C LYS A 48 -3.76 3.29 17.06
N CYS A 49 -4.04 3.77 15.85
CA CYS A 49 -5.15 4.69 15.58
C CYS A 49 -6.25 4.10 14.69
N GLN A 50 -6.14 2.82 14.31
CA GLN A 50 -7.10 2.13 13.44
C GLN A 50 -7.27 2.73 12.03
N SER A 51 -6.45 3.72 11.65
CA SER A 51 -6.42 4.31 10.31
C SER A 51 -5.94 3.30 9.27
N LEU A 52 -6.51 3.37 8.07
CA LEU A 52 -6.06 2.61 6.91
C LEU A 52 -4.85 3.30 6.27
N VAL A 53 -3.78 2.54 6.06
CA VAL A 53 -2.57 2.95 5.36
C VAL A 53 -2.57 2.23 4.01
N THR A 54 -2.58 2.98 2.92
CA THR A 54 -2.55 2.43 1.56
C THR A 54 -1.11 2.37 1.06
N ILE A 55 -0.69 1.20 0.60
CA ILE A 55 0.62 0.91 0.03
C ILE A 55 0.41 0.54 -1.43
N ILE A 56 0.90 1.36 -2.34
CA ILE A 56 0.80 1.10 -3.79
C ILE A 56 1.97 0.19 -4.17
N PHE A 57 1.68 -0.95 -4.79
CA PHE A 57 2.71 -1.89 -5.28
C PHE A 57 3.14 -1.56 -6.70
N GLU A 58 2.14 -1.35 -7.55
CA GLU A 58 2.33 -1.31 -8.98
C GLU A 58 1.32 -0.35 -9.58
N THR A 59 1.78 0.44 -10.53
CA THR A 59 0.92 1.28 -11.36
C THR A 59 1.24 0.94 -12.81
N LEU A 60 0.34 0.21 -13.45
CA LEU A 60 0.41 -0.13 -14.86
C LEU A 60 -0.25 1.00 -15.64
N SER A 61 0.55 1.90 -16.20
CA SER A 61 0.07 2.95 -17.09
C SER A 61 -0.15 2.40 -18.49
N GLY A 62 -1.27 2.76 -19.13
CA GLY A 62 -1.68 2.34 -20.47
C GLY A 62 -0.79 2.82 -21.64
N THR A 63 0.49 3.17 -21.39
CA THR A 63 1.48 3.24 -22.47
C THR A 63 1.89 1.83 -22.84
N THR A 64 1.01 1.16 -23.58
CA THR A 64 1.36 0.01 -24.41
C THR A 64 2.61 0.40 -25.21
N VAL A 65 3.75 -0.22 -24.91
CA VAL A 65 4.96 -0.08 -25.73
C VAL A 65 4.54 -0.53 -27.14
N LYS A 66 4.60 0.39 -28.09
CA LYS A 66 4.36 0.11 -29.51
C LYS A 66 5.38 -0.88 -30.05
#